data_AF-A0AAD3RG22-F1
#
_entry.id   AF-A0AAD3RG22-F1
#
_cell.length_a   1.000
_cell.length_b   1.000
_cell.length_c   1.000
_cell.angle_alpha   90.00
_cell.angle_beta   90.00
_cell.angle_gamma   90.00
#
_symmetry.space_group_name_H-M   'P 1'
#
loop_
_entity.id
_entity.type
_entity.pdbx_description
1 polymer ?
#
loop_
_entity_poly.entity_id
_entity_poly.type
_entity_poly.pdbx_seq_one_letter_code
_entity_poly.pdbx_strand_id
1 'polypeptide(L)'
;MVKKREGWSQGRYLYKLRDLHLEGENYTEAAYTLLLHSRLLKWSDEMCSPQFEFHGSQTQRQLKETLYDTIIDYFDKGKMWEEAITLCKELAEQYENEIFDYELLSKRLEKQAKFYENTMKILRPKPDYFAVGYYGQGYPPFLRNKVFIHRGKEYERREDFQNQLMSQFPSAVRLNTTTIPGDDIRNSPLQYIQCFTVQPVLEIPPRLKNKPVPDQIINFYKSNYVQRFHYSRPVRKGPVDPNNEFASMWIERTTFTTVYKLPGILRWFEATDMKHTTLSPLENAIETMESTNEKILTMINQYQADWSLPINPLSMLLNGIVDPAVMGGFAKYEKAFFTDEYTQQHAEDRDKLLRLKDLIAWQIPLLGGGISLHGKRVTDDLRPFHERMEECFKQLKKKVEKEYGVRELPDLDERKSTRPRSMLRSFRQSIISISSLQGSECGTPTKPHADRDIPPESPNSWTSTLPRSSGSVSVSMMEEGGVMTVGDAEVKLRKSKKKKKRSSMIFITEERERTSTLDCKRLSKKQEFRSDTNLSEPNDGNVLLTNANSRSLPAITGLSLAVVGGAEEVDSTRARRDSKSMSVCVTSDRTADRRSKGVINLLFKSKSSKSEDVKPGDTAKGSDSHF
;
A
#
# COMPACT_ATOMS: atom_id res chain seq x y z
N MET A 1 23.55 -22.38 -35.12
CA MET A 1 23.94 -20.95 -35.22
C MET A 1 22.96 -19.97 -34.56
N VAL A 2 21.63 -20.18 -34.60
CA VAL A 2 20.61 -19.22 -34.09
C VAL A 2 20.94 -18.63 -32.70
N LYS A 3 21.13 -19.48 -31.67
CA LYS A 3 21.52 -19.10 -30.29
C LYS A 3 22.76 -18.19 -30.16
N LYS A 4 23.63 -18.09 -31.18
CA LYS A 4 24.84 -17.23 -31.16
C LYS A 4 24.64 -15.83 -31.76
N ARG A 5 23.49 -15.53 -32.38
CA ARG A 5 23.13 -14.15 -32.79
C ARG A 5 22.35 -13.41 -31.71
N GLU A 6 21.54 -14.13 -30.93
CA GLU A 6 20.63 -13.57 -29.93
C GLU A 6 21.34 -12.65 -28.93
N GLY A 7 22.44 -13.11 -28.30
CA GLY A 7 23.18 -12.34 -27.28
C GLY A 7 23.71 -10.96 -27.74
N TRP A 8 24.34 -10.88 -28.91
CA TRP A 8 24.92 -9.64 -29.47
C TRP A 8 23.89 -8.52 -29.73
N SER A 9 22.66 -8.91 -30.03
CA SER A 9 21.52 -7.98 -30.12
C SER A 9 20.93 -7.72 -28.73
N GLN A 10 20.62 -8.78 -27.98
CA GLN A 10 19.87 -8.73 -26.74
C GLN A 10 20.58 -7.88 -25.68
N GLY A 11 21.89 -8.04 -25.49
CA GLY A 11 22.67 -7.20 -24.56
C GLY A 11 22.53 -5.71 -24.88
N ARG A 12 22.73 -5.32 -26.15
CA ARG A 12 22.64 -3.91 -26.57
C ARG A 12 21.23 -3.33 -26.46
N TYR A 13 20.17 -4.13 -26.62
CA TYR A 13 18.80 -3.67 -26.35
C TYR A 13 18.48 -3.59 -24.85
N LEU A 14 19.02 -4.47 -24.01
CA LEU A 14 18.88 -4.38 -22.55
C LEU A 14 19.53 -3.11 -22.00
N TYR A 15 20.74 -2.75 -22.44
CA TYR A 15 21.36 -1.49 -22.00
C TYR A 15 20.58 -0.25 -22.46
N LYS A 16 20.11 -0.21 -23.72
CA LYS A 16 19.23 0.88 -24.17
C LYS A 16 17.92 0.98 -23.37
N LEU A 17 17.33 -0.15 -23.00
CA LEU A 17 16.11 -0.17 -22.17
C LEU A 17 16.40 0.30 -20.73
N ARG A 18 17.54 -0.10 -20.14
CA ARG A 18 18.03 0.46 -18.86
C ARG A 18 18.14 1.98 -18.95
N ASP A 19 18.72 2.50 -20.01
CA ASP A 19 18.98 3.94 -20.15
C ASP A 19 17.66 4.73 -20.24
N LEU A 20 16.70 4.28 -21.05
CA LEU A 20 15.33 4.82 -21.07
C LEU A 20 14.62 4.72 -19.69
N HIS A 21 14.88 3.65 -18.93
CA HIS A 21 14.36 3.55 -17.57
C HIS A 21 14.99 4.57 -16.63
N LEU A 22 16.29 4.82 -16.72
CA LEU A 22 17.01 5.83 -15.93
C LEU A 22 16.57 7.26 -16.26
N GLU A 23 16.39 7.59 -17.55
CA GLU A 23 15.82 8.86 -18.00
C GLU A 23 14.44 9.14 -17.38
N GLY A 24 13.62 8.09 -17.25
CA GLY A 24 12.31 8.18 -16.60
C GLY A 24 12.31 7.94 -15.08
N GLU A 25 13.47 7.84 -14.43
CA GLU A 25 13.67 7.53 -12.99
C GLU A 25 13.09 6.17 -12.52
N ASN A 26 12.87 5.24 -13.45
CA ASN A 26 12.29 3.92 -13.20
C ASN A 26 13.37 2.91 -12.73
N TYR A 27 14.04 3.20 -11.61
CA TYR A 27 15.20 2.43 -11.12
C TYR A 27 14.89 0.94 -10.89
N THR A 28 13.67 0.60 -10.44
CA THR A 28 13.25 -0.79 -10.28
C THR A 28 13.26 -1.56 -11.60
N GLU A 29 12.71 -0.97 -12.64
CA GLU A 29 12.61 -1.57 -13.97
C GLU A 29 13.97 -1.61 -14.68
N ALA A 30 14.84 -0.62 -14.45
CA ALA A 30 16.26 -0.66 -14.84
C ALA A 30 17.02 -1.83 -14.17
N ALA A 31 16.78 -2.10 -12.88
CA ALA A 31 17.36 -3.21 -12.14
C ALA A 31 16.90 -4.57 -12.70
N TYR A 32 15.60 -4.74 -12.93
CA TYR A 32 15.06 -5.95 -13.58
C TYR A 32 15.56 -6.14 -15.02
N THR A 33 15.83 -5.06 -15.75
CA THR A 33 16.43 -5.12 -17.08
C THR A 33 17.87 -5.65 -17.03
N LEU A 34 18.69 -5.17 -16.09
CA LEU A 34 20.05 -5.68 -15.90
C LEU A 34 20.09 -7.11 -15.34
N LEU A 35 19.10 -7.53 -14.54
CA LEU A 35 18.95 -8.93 -14.13
C LEU A 35 18.77 -9.90 -15.30
N LEU A 36 18.27 -9.44 -16.46
CA LEU A 36 18.23 -10.29 -17.67
C LEU A 36 19.63 -10.54 -18.24
N HIS A 37 20.56 -9.58 -18.10
CA HIS A 37 21.95 -9.78 -18.49
C HIS A 37 22.69 -10.67 -17.49
N SER A 38 22.56 -10.43 -16.18
CA SER A 38 23.29 -11.20 -15.17
C SER A 38 22.88 -12.69 -15.10
N ARG A 39 21.66 -13.04 -15.55
CA ARG A 39 21.20 -14.42 -15.77
C ARG A 39 21.89 -15.16 -16.93
N LEU A 40 22.57 -14.45 -17.83
CA LEU A 40 23.38 -15.06 -18.89
C LEU A 40 24.80 -15.42 -18.40
N LEU A 41 25.21 -14.95 -17.23
CA LEU A 41 26.54 -15.11 -16.66
C LEU A 41 26.58 -16.16 -15.56
N LYS A 42 27.62 -16.98 -15.58
CA LYS A 42 27.93 -17.93 -14.51
C LYS A 42 28.79 -17.28 -13.41
N TRP A 43 28.76 -17.87 -12.22
CA TRP A 43 29.82 -17.70 -11.24
C TRP A 43 30.99 -18.59 -11.66
N SER A 44 31.90 -18.05 -12.47
CA SER A 44 33.03 -18.79 -13.01
C SER A 44 34.13 -17.86 -13.51
N ASP A 45 35.37 -18.31 -13.39
CA ASP A 45 36.56 -17.56 -13.80
C ASP A 45 36.91 -17.74 -15.29
N GLU A 46 36.02 -18.42 -16.04
CA GLU A 46 35.93 -18.32 -17.51
C GLU A 46 35.91 -16.82 -17.92
N MET A 47 36.76 -16.43 -18.86
CA MET A 47 36.71 -15.09 -19.46
C MET A 47 35.34 -14.84 -20.11
N CYS A 48 34.88 -13.58 -20.05
CA CYS A 48 33.71 -13.17 -20.81
C CYS A 48 33.95 -13.42 -22.30
N SER A 49 32.93 -13.88 -23.02
CA SER A 49 33.02 -13.97 -24.48
C SER A 49 32.99 -12.55 -25.08
N PRO A 50 33.66 -12.28 -26.22
CA PRO A 50 33.60 -10.99 -26.94
C PRO A 50 32.21 -10.53 -27.39
N GLN A 51 31.16 -11.29 -27.07
CA GLN A 51 29.76 -10.92 -27.21
C GLN A 51 29.24 -10.02 -26.07
N PHE A 52 30.00 -9.90 -24.97
CA PHE A 52 29.67 -9.14 -23.76
C PHE A 52 30.72 -8.05 -23.42
N GLU A 53 31.81 -7.95 -24.19
CA GLU A 53 32.90 -6.99 -23.99
C GLU A 53 32.47 -5.55 -24.31
N PHE A 54 31.90 -4.86 -23.31
CA PHE A 54 31.85 -3.39 -23.25
C PHE A 54 32.97 -2.80 -22.38
N HIS A 55 33.59 -3.60 -21.50
CA HIS A 55 34.52 -3.13 -20.46
C HIS A 55 35.74 -4.07 -20.26
N GLY A 56 36.45 -4.37 -21.34
CA GLY A 56 37.76 -5.06 -21.30
C GLY A 56 37.71 -6.52 -20.87
N SER A 57 38.90 -7.07 -20.58
CA SER A 57 39.11 -8.49 -20.23
C SER A 57 38.71 -8.79 -18.79
N GLN A 58 37.45 -9.20 -18.58
CA GLN A 58 36.92 -9.59 -17.27
C GLN A 58 36.43 -11.05 -17.27
N THR A 59 36.49 -11.72 -16.11
CA THR A 59 35.84 -13.02 -15.94
C THR A 59 34.32 -12.89 -15.83
N GLN A 60 33.58 -13.97 -16.09
CA GLN A 60 32.12 -13.98 -15.90
C GLN A 60 31.74 -13.68 -14.44
N ARG A 61 32.54 -14.16 -13.46
CA ARG A 61 32.39 -13.83 -12.03
C ARG A 61 32.44 -12.31 -11.80
N GLN A 62 33.52 -11.65 -12.27
CA GLN A 62 33.74 -10.21 -12.09
C GLN A 62 32.67 -9.34 -12.77
N LEU A 63 32.27 -9.69 -14.01
CA LEU A 63 31.23 -8.93 -14.71
C LEU A 63 29.86 -9.10 -14.02
N LYS A 64 29.55 -10.31 -13.53
CA LYS A 64 28.30 -10.60 -12.82
C LYS A 64 28.23 -9.89 -11.47
N GLU A 65 29.33 -9.85 -10.73
CA GLU A 65 29.47 -9.08 -9.49
C GLU A 65 29.26 -7.57 -9.73
N THR A 66 29.94 -7.00 -10.72
CA THR A 66 29.81 -5.58 -11.11
C THR A 66 28.36 -5.23 -11.51
N LEU A 67 27.67 -6.16 -12.21
CA LEU A 67 26.25 -6.03 -12.50
C LEU A 67 25.37 -6.11 -11.26
N TYR A 68 25.61 -7.07 -10.36
CA TYR A 68 24.84 -7.23 -9.12
C TYR A 68 24.92 -5.95 -8.27
N ASP A 69 26.09 -5.32 -8.16
CA ASP A 69 26.24 -4.07 -7.42
C ASP A 69 25.45 -2.91 -8.03
N THR A 70 25.49 -2.77 -9.36
CA THR A 70 24.67 -1.80 -10.09
C THR A 70 23.17 -2.05 -9.88
N ILE A 71 22.74 -3.31 -9.92
CA ILE A 71 21.35 -3.75 -9.71
C ILE A 71 20.90 -3.48 -8.27
N ILE A 72 21.74 -3.78 -7.27
CA ILE A 72 21.47 -3.56 -5.85
C ILE A 72 21.28 -2.05 -5.56
N ASP A 73 22.12 -1.18 -6.14
CA ASP A 73 21.99 0.27 -5.98
C ASP A 73 20.73 0.84 -6.67
N TYR A 74 20.35 0.28 -7.81
CA TYR A 74 19.08 0.62 -8.45
C TYR A 74 17.87 0.12 -7.62
N PHE A 75 17.97 -1.04 -6.96
CA PHE A 75 16.93 -1.51 -6.04
C PHE A 75 16.87 -0.73 -4.72
N ASP A 76 17.97 -0.19 -4.18
CA ASP A 76 17.93 0.73 -3.02
C ASP A 76 17.20 2.04 -3.41
N LYS A 77 17.56 2.64 -4.56
CA LYS A 77 16.86 3.81 -5.12
C LYS A 77 15.37 3.54 -5.37
N GLY A 78 15.04 2.36 -5.88
CA GLY A 78 13.67 1.88 -6.09
C GLY A 78 12.96 1.38 -4.82
N LYS A 79 13.61 1.38 -3.64
CA LYS A 79 13.11 0.89 -2.35
C LYS A 79 12.65 -0.58 -2.35
N MET A 80 13.19 -1.36 -3.30
CA MET A 80 12.92 -2.79 -3.52
C MET A 80 13.89 -3.67 -2.70
N TRP A 81 14.01 -3.36 -1.41
CA TRP A 81 15.04 -3.91 -0.53
C TRP A 81 15.01 -5.44 -0.41
N GLU A 82 13.86 -6.09 -0.61
CA GLU A 82 13.76 -7.56 -0.58
C GLU A 82 14.43 -8.25 -1.79
N GLU A 83 14.47 -7.62 -2.98
CA GLU A 83 15.28 -8.11 -4.10
C GLU A 83 16.77 -7.81 -3.85
N ALA A 84 17.08 -6.60 -3.36
CA ALA A 84 18.45 -6.20 -3.03
C ALA A 84 19.10 -7.13 -1.98
N ILE A 85 18.36 -7.52 -0.93
CA ILE A 85 18.79 -8.50 0.08
C ILE A 85 19.04 -9.88 -0.57
N THR A 86 18.23 -10.29 -1.55
CA THR A 86 18.40 -11.58 -2.23
C THR A 86 19.74 -11.62 -2.98
N LEU A 87 20.05 -10.58 -3.76
CA LEU A 87 21.34 -10.47 -4.47
C LEU A 87 22.53 -10.30 -3.52
N CYS A 88 22.37 -9.57 -2.42
CA CYS A 88 23.41 -9.48 -1.39
C CYS A 88 23.69 -10.82 -0.68
N LYS A 89 22.78 -11.80 -0.73
CA LYS A 89 23.01 -13.15 -0.21
C LYS A 89 23.75 -14.03 -1.19
N GLU A 90 23.39 -13.99 -2.47
CA GLU A 90 24.17 -14.67 -3.52
C GLU A 90 25.62 -14.16 -3.53
N LEU A 91 25.85 -12.85 -3.38
CA LEU A 91 27.20 -12.30 -3.24
C LEU A 91 27.90 -12.77 -1.94
N ALA A 92 27.20 -12.75 -0.80
CA ALA A 92 27.78 -13.23 0.45
C ALA A 92 28.22 -14.71 0.37
N GLU A 93 27.40 -15.57 -0.24
CA GLU A 93 27.72 -16.99 -0.47
C GLU A 93 29.00 -17.16 -1.32
N GLN A 94 29.20 -16.33 -2.35
CA GLN A 94 30.43 -16.31 -3.16
C GLN A 94 31.65 -15.82 -2.36
N TYR A 95 31.52 -14.75 -1.58
CA TYR A 95 32.63 -14.22 -0.78
C TYR A 95 33.00 -15.13 0.41
N GLU A 96 32.04 -15.87 0.96
CA GLU A 96 32.25 -16.77 2.10
C GLU A 96 32.82 -18.14 1.67
N ASN A 97 32.34 -18.72 0.57
CA ASN A 97 32.61 -20.13 0.23
C ASN A 97 33.45 -20.36 -1.04
N GLU A 98 33.57 -19.36 -1.93
CA GLU A 98 34.21 -19.54 -3.24
C GLU A 98 35.52 -18.76 -3.38
N ILE A 99 35.54 -17.48 -3.00
CA ILE A 99 36.73 -16.61 -3.14
C ILE A 99 37.32 -16.12 -1.81
N PHE A 100 36.65 -16.40 -0.68
CA PHE A 100 37.12 -16.11 0.68
C PHE A 100 37.49 -14.63 0.96
N ASP A 101 36.85 -13.70 0.24
CA ASP A 101 37.02 -12.25 0.42
C ASP A 101 36.14 -11.76 1.58
N TYR A 102 36.67 -11.86 2.79
CA TYR A 102 35.95 -11.44 3.99
C TYR A 102 35.80 -9.91 4.13
N GLU A 103 36.58 -9.12 3.39
CA GLU A 103 36.41 -7.67 3.31
C GLU A 103 35.14 -7.29 2.53
N LEU A 104 34.94 -7.89 1.36
CA LEU A 104 33.71 -7.72 0.57
C LEU A 104 32.52 -8.36 1.27
N LEU A 105 32.67 -9.54 1.89
CA LEU A 105 31.63 -10.17 2.71
C LEU A 105 31.12 -9.22 3.81
N SER A 106 32.02 -8.62 4.58
CA SER A 106 31.68 -7.64 5.62
C SER A 106 30.82 -6.50 5.06
N LYS A 107 31.29 -5.86 3.96
CA LYS A 107 30.59 -4.78 3.25
C LYS A 107 29.20 -5.22 2.75
N ARG A 108 28.98 -6.50 2.38
CA ARG A 108 27.64 -7.03 2.03
C ARG A 108 26.74 -7.26 3.24
N LEU A 109 27.28 -7.75 4.35
CA LEU A 109 26.51 -7.99 5.57
C LEU A 109 26.00 -6.67 6.17
N GLU A 110 26.83 -5.61 6.15
CA GLU A 110 26.40 -4.24 6.48
C GLU A 110 25.26 -3.75 5.56
N LYS A 111 25.40 -3.95 4.24
CA LYS A 111 24.39 -3.55 3.26
C LYS A 111 23.07 -4.32 3.45
N GLN A 112 23.13 -5.62 3.76
CA GLN A 112 21.95 -6.41 4.16
C GLN A 112 21.30 -5.87 5.44
N ALA A 113 22.08 -5.58 6.48
CA ALA A 113 21.58 -5.05 7.75
C ALA A 113 20.83 -3.71 7.54
N LYS A 114 21.41 -2.79 6.78
CA LYS A 114 20.77 -1.53 6.35
C LYS A 114 19.43 -1.78 5.64
N PHE A 115 19.36 -2.76 4.75
CA PHE A 115 18.11 -3.07 4.04
C PHE A 115 17.02 -3.68 4.93
N TYR A 116 17.37 -4.53 5.91
CA TYR A 116 16.40 -5.00 6.91
C TYR A 116 15.91 -3.86 7.82
N GLU A 117 16.80 -2.94 8.20
CA GLU A 117 16.44 -1.75 8.97
C GLU A 117 15.52 -0.81 8.18
N ASN A 118 15.89 -0.47 6.95
CA ASN A 118 15.09 0.34 6.03
C ASN A 118 13.66 -0.23 5.88
N THR A 119 13.55 -1.53 5.65
CA THR A 119 12.27 -2.25 5.51
C THR A 119 11.35 -2.04 6.72
N MET A 120 11.92 -1.96 7.93
CA MET A 120 11.16 -1.79 9.18
C MET A 120 10.87 -0.32 9.52
N LYS A 121 11.80 0.60 9.22
CA LYS A 121 11.75 1.99 9.71
C LYS A 121 11.29 3.03 8.68
N ILE A 122 11.50 2.78 7.38
CA ILE A 122 11.21 3.76 6.33
C ILE A 122 9.84 3.46 5.71
N LEU A 123 9.00 4.49 5.64
CA LEU A 123 7.71 4.42 4.96
C LEU A 123 7.93 4.29 3.44
N ARG A 124 7.42 3.20 2.85
CA ARG A 124 7.34 3.01 1.41
C ARG A 124 5.91 3.32 0.94
N PRO A 125 5.69 4.28 0.01
CA PRO A 125 4.36 4.55 -0.53
C PRO A 125 3.77 3.31 -1.22
N LYS A 126 2.47 3.07 -1.05
CA LYS A 126 1.75 2.07 -1.85
C LYS A 126 1.68 2.57 -3.30
N PRO A 127 2.13 1.81 -4.31
CA PRO A 127 1.80 2.10 -5.69
C PRO A 127 0.32 1.76 -5.96
N ASP A 128 -0.39 2.66 -6.64
CA ASP A 128 -1.66 2.32 -7.27
C ASP A 128 -1.43 1.70 -8.66
N TYR A 129 -2.47 1.03 -9.17
CA TYR A 129 -2.43 0.30 -10.43
C TYR A 129 -3.59 0.73 -11.33
N PHE A 130 -3.33 0.87 -12.63
CA PHE A 130 -4.31 1.34 -13.60
C PHE A 130 -4.50 0.29 -14.70
N ALA A 131 -5.73 -0.15 -14.94
CA ALA A 131 -6.08 -0.91 -16.12
C ALA A 131 -6.34 0.05 -17.28
N VAL A 132 -5.61 -0.15 -18.38
CA VAL A 132 -5.69 0.65 -19.61
C VAL A 132 -6.14 -0.26 -20.75
N GLY A 133 -7.33 -0.02 -21.29
CA GLY A 133 -7.85 -0.72 -22.46
C GLY A 133 -7.70 0.14 -23.72
N TYR A 134 -7.00 -0.39 -24.73
CA TYR A 134 -6.82 0.26 -26.03
C TYR A 134 -7.74 -0.42 -27.05
N TYR A 135 -8.79 0.26 -27.50
CA TYR A 135 -9.82 -0.34 -28.36
C TYR A 135 -9.95 0.36 -29.71
N GLY A 136 -10.43 -0.37 -30.70
CA GLY A 136 -10.61 0.10 -32.08
C GLY A 136 -9.42 -0.25 -32.99
N GLN A 137 -9.71 -0.37 -34.29
CA GLN A 137 -8.77 -0.87 -35.30
C GLN A 137 -7.65 0.14 -35.62
N GLY A 138 -7.80 1.41 -35.22
CA GLY A 138 -6.76 2.44 -35.35
C GLY A 138 -5.50 2.19 -34.52
N TYR A 139 -5.47 1.19 -33.63
CA TYR A 139 -4.29 0.79 -32.89
C TYR A 139 -3.42 -0.26 -33.62
N PRO A 140 -2.09 -0.24 -33.41
CA PRO A 140 -1.21 -1.34 -33.81
C PRO A 140 -1.62 -2.68 -33.18
N PRO A 141 -1.33 -3.84 -33.81
CA PRO A 141 -1.77 -5.15 -33.33
C PRO A 141 -1.32 -5.54 -31.89
N PHE A 142 -0.26 -4.93 -31.38
CA PHE A 142 0.21 -5.18 -30.01
C PHE A 142 -0.56 -4.41 -28.93
N LEU A 143 -1.35 -3.38 -29.30
CA LEU A 143 -2.27 -2.68 -28.39
C LEU A 143 -3.74 -2.99 -28.68
N ARG A 144 -4.09 -3.22 -29.95
CA ARG A 144 -5.46 -3.32 -30.46
C ARG A 144 -6.32 -4.33 -29.66
N ASN A 145 -7.38 -3.81 -29.05
CA ASN A 145 -8.38 -4.54 -28.27
C ASN A 145 -7.78 -5.37 -27.11
N LYS A 146 -6.68 -4.89 -26.52
CA LYS A 146 -6.00 -5.47 -25.35
C LYS A 146 -6.12 -4.56 -24.13
N VAL A 147 -6.00 -5.14 -22.95
CA VAL A 147 -5.91 -4.42 -21.66
C VAL A 147 -4.52 -4.62 -21.06
N PHE A 148 -3.92 -3.54 -20.56
CA PHE A 148 -2.64 -3.53 -19.86
C PHE A 148 -2.84 -3.05 -18.43
N ILE A 149 -2.17 -3.67 -17.47
CA ILE A 149 -2.11 -3.16 -16.09
C ILE A 149 -0.80 -2.38 -15.94
N HIS A 150 -0.90 -1.10 -15.58
CA HIS A 150 0.22 -0.20 -15.32
C HIS A 150 0.42 -0.02 -13.81
N ARG A 151 1.67 -0.06 -13.33
CA ARG A 151 2.11 0.29 -11.98
C ARG A 151 2.40 1.78 -11.91
N GLY A 152 1.72 2.53 -11.04
CA GLY A 152 1.95 3.95 -10.83
C GLY A 152 3.34 4.27 -10.25
N LYS A 153 3.84 5.50 -10.47
CA LYS A 153 4.95 6.08 -9.70
C LYS A 153 4.49 6.36 -8.26
N GLU A 154 5.42 6.72 -7.38
CA GLU A 154 5.09 7.15 -6.02
C GLU A 154 4.13 8.34 -6.06
N TYR A 155 2.96 8.18 -5.42
CA TYR A 155 1.87 9.16 -5.36
C TYR A 155 1.21 9.56 -6.70
N GLU A 156 1.54 8.90 -7.81
CA GLU A 156 0.88 9.12 -9.11
C GLU A 156 -0.60 8.72 -9.03
N ARG A 157 -1.52 9.66 -9.31
CA ARG A 157 -2.95 9.37 -9.36
C ARG A 157 -3.38 8.98 -10.77
N ARG A 158 -4.54 8.34 -10.86
CA ARG A 158 -5.16 7.94 -12.12
C ARG A 158 -5.39 9.13 -13.05
N GLU A 159 -5.76 10.28 -12.50
CA GLU A 159 -6.07 11.50 -13.25
C GLU A 159 -4.80 12.06 -13.93
N ASP A 160 -3.69 12.14 -13.18
CA ASP A 160 -2.39 12.58 -13.68
C ASP A 160 -1.85 11.61 -14.76
N PHE A 161 -1.86 10.31 -14.43
CA PHE A 161 -1.48 9.24 -15.35
C PHE A 161 -2.33 9.24 -16.63
N GLN A 162 -3.65 9.41 -16.52
CA GLN A 162 -4.55 9.44 -17.66
C GLN A 162 -4.30 10.67 -18.53
N ASN A 163 -4.02 11.83 -17.94
CA ASN A 163 -3.65 13.03 -18.71
C ASN A 163 -2.32 12.84 -19.48
N GLN A 164 -1.31 12.23 -18.85
CA GLN A 164 -0.05 11.87 -19.52
C GLN A 164 -0.23 10.77 -20.59
N LEU A 165 -1.19 9.86 -20.41
CA LEU A 165 -1.53 8.84 -21.41
C LEU A 165 -2.23 9.45 -22.62
N MET A 166 -3.21 10.34 -22.42
CA MET A 166 -3.92 10.98 -23.54
C MET A 166 -3.00 11.88 -24.38
N SER A 167 -1.99 12.52 -23.79
CA SER A 167 -1.02 13.32 -24.56
C SER A 167 -0.09 12.49 -25.45
N GLN A 168 0.09 11.19 -25.16
CA GLN A 168 0.78 10.23 -26.04
C GLN A 168 -0.09 9.74 -27.20
N PHE A 169 -1.42 9.87 -27.09
CA PHE A 169 -2.39 9.48 -28.12
C PHE A 169 -3.40 10.62 -28.41
N PRO A 170 -2.98 11.76 -29.01
CA PRO A 170 -3.83 12.94 -29.18
C PRO A 170 -5.12 12.71 -30.00
N SER A 171 -5.15 11.66 -30.84
CA SER A 171 -6.30 11.27 -31.65
C SER A 171 -7.24 10.26 -30.98
N ALA A 172 -6.96 9.84 -29.73
CA ALA A 172 -7.76 8.85 -29.04
C ALA A 172 -8.95 9.47 -28.29
N VAL A 173 -10.10 8.82 -28.37
CA VAL A 173 -11.32 9.17 -27.63
C VAL A 173 -11.27 8.55 -26.23
N ARG A 174 -11.43 9.36 -25.18
CA ARG A 174 -11.52 8.87 -23.81
C ARG A 174 -12.88 8.19 -23.57
N LEU A 175 -12.87 6.91 -23.20
CA LEU A 175 -14.06 6.20 -22.74
C LEU A 175 -14.32 6.55 -21.26
N ASN A 176 -15.54 7.01 -20.98
CA ASN A 176 -15.99 7.38 -19.64
C ASN A 176 -16.59 6.17 -18.86
N THR A 177 -16.77 5.02 -19.52
CA THR A 177 -17.28 3.78 -18.92
C THR A 177 -16.15 2.81 -18.58
N THR A 178 -16.38 1.92 -17.61
CA THR A 178 -15.44 0.86 -17.17
C THR A 178 -15.90 -0.57 -17.50
N THR A 179 -17.04 -0.71 -18.19
CA THR A 179 -17.45 -1.94 -18.87
C THR A 179 -16.56 -2.20 -20.09
N ILE A 180 -16.32 -3.46 -20.43
CA ILE A 180 -15.63 -3.79 -21.70
C ILE A 180 -16.48 -3.25 -22.85
N PRO A 181 -15.91 -2.51 -23.82
CA PRO A 181 -16.67 -1.97 -24.95
C PRO A 181 -17.23 -3.05 -25.87
N GLY A 182 -18.33 -2.73 -26.55
CA GLY A 182 -18.93 -3.60 -27.56
C GLY A 182 -18.11 -3.71 -28.84
N ASP A 183 -18.59 -4.55 -29.75
CA ASP A 183 -17.94 -4.78 -31.06
C ASP A 183 -18.06 -3.59 -32.01
N ASP A 184 -18.95 -2.64 -31.72
CA ASP A 184 -19.00 -1.31 -32.33
C ASP A 184 -17.70 -0.52 -32.08
N ILE A 185 -17.28 -0.40 -30.82
CA ILE A 185 -16.05 0.30 -30.43
C ILE A 185 -14.81 -0.52 -30.79
N ARG A 186 -14.85 -1.85 -30.62
CA ARG A 186 -13.70 -2.74 -30.90
C ARG A 186 -13.39 -2.87 -32.41
N ASN A 187 -14.38 -2.68 -33.29
CA ASN A 187 -14.19 -2.75 -34.74
C ASN A 187 -14.22 -1.38 -35.44
N SER A 188 -14.61 -0.30 -34.75
CA SER A 188 -14.46 1.08 -35.23
C SER A 188 -13.01 1.38 -35.69
N PRO A 189 -12.81 2.17 -36.77
CA PRO A 189 -11.48 2.55 -37.24
C PRO A 189 -10.76 3.55 -36.32
N LEU A 190 -11.47 4.18 -35.38
CA LEU A 190 -10.90 5.16 -34.46
C LEU A 190 -10.08 4.49 -33.34
N GLN A 191 -9.44 5.33 -32.52
CA GLN A 191 -8.72 4.92 -31.31
C GLN A 191 -9.53 5.31 -30.07
N TYR A 192 -9.70 4.38 -29.12
CA TYR A 192 -10.39 4.62 -27.85
C TYR A 192 -9.54 4.17 -26.67
N ILE A 193 -9.47 4.98 -25.61
CA ILE A 193 -8.74 4.67 -24.37
C ILE A 193 -9.71 4.61 -23.20
N GLN A 194 -9.74 3.46 -22.53
CA GLN A 194 -10.37 3.25 -21.23
C GLN A 194 -9.27 3.22 -20.16
N CYS A 195 -9.45 3.92 -19.04
CA CYS A 195 -8.46 3.94 -17.95
C CYS A 195 -9.10 4.06 -16.57
N PHE A 196 -8.94 3.05 -15.72
CA PHE A 196 -9.48 3.00 -14.35
C PHE A 196 -8.54 2.32 -13.35
N THR A 197 -8.62 2.71 -12.08
CA THR A 197 -7.80 2.13 -11.01
C THR A 197 -8.25 0.71 -10.67
N VAL A 198 -7.30 -0.19 -10.47
CA VAL A 198 -7.51 -1.57 -10.02
C VAL A 198 -6.78 -1.82 -8.70
N GLN A 199 -7.33 -2.67 -7.83
CA GLN A 199 -6.67 -3.04 -6.59
C GLN A 199 -5.83 -4.31 -6.77
N PRO A 200 -4.56 -4.32 -6.31
CA PRO A 200 -3.71 -5.50 -6.38
C PRO A 200 -4.21 -6.60 -5.43
N VAL A 201 -4.13 -7.86 -5.87
CA VAL A 201 -4.50 -9.03 -5.07
C VAL A 201 -3.25 -9.59 -4.39
N LEU A 202 -3.27 -9.70 -3.07
CA LEU A 202 -2.18 -10.28 -2.27
C LEU A 202 -1.87 -11.72 -2.70
N GLU A 203 -0.61 -11.98 -3.01
CA GLU A 203 -0.07 -13.33 -3.20
C GLU A 203 0.98 -13.58 -2.13
N ILE A 204 0.57 -14.21 -1.03
CA ILE A 204 1.44 -14.50 0.12
C ILE A 204 2.60 -15.39 -0.36
N PRO A 205 3.87 -14.94 -0.27
CA PRO A 205 5.02 -15.75 -0.65
C PRO A 205 5.06 -17.05 0.18
N PRO A 206 5.37 -18.23 -0.40
CA PRO A 206 5.37 -19.50 0.33
C PRO A 206 6.21 -19.47 1.62
N ARG A 207 7.35 -18.78 1.60
CA ARG A 207 8.24 -18.59 2.76
C ARG A 207 7.61 -17.85 3.96
N LEU A 208 6.52 -17.11 3.73
CA LEU A 208 5.77 -16.31 4.71
C LEU A 208 4.43 -16.95 5.14
N LYS A 209 3.94 -17.95 4.40
CA LYS A 209 2.67 -18.62 4.69
C LYS A 209 2.72 -19.29 6.08
N ASN A 210 1.61 -19.20 6.82
CA ASN A 210 1.43 -19.74 8.17
C ASN A 210 2.43 -19.25 9.24
N LYS A 211 3.09 -18.11 9.04
CA LYS A 211 4.04 -17.52 10.01
C LYS A 211 3.51 -16.19 10.58
N PRO A 212 3.85 -15.84 11.84
CA PRO A 212 3.51 -14.53 12.42
C PRO A 212 4.40 -13.42 11.83
N VAL A 213 4.04 -12.95 10.63
CA VAL A 213 4.74 -11.89 9.88
C VAL A 213 4.19 -10.52 10.30
N PRO A 214 5.03 -9.50 10.56
CA PRO A 214 4.55 -8.15 10.88
C PRO A 214 3.85 -7.46 9.71
N ASP A 215 2.83 -6.65 10.02
CA ASP A 215 2.08 -5.82 9.07
C ASP A 215 3.02 -5.04 8.12
N GLN A 216 4.10 -4.46 8.64
CA GLN A 216 5.12 -3.71 7.90
C GLN A 216 5.80 -4.51 6.78
N ILE A 217 5.97 -5.83 6.93
CA ILE A 217 6.51 -6.70 5.88
C ILE A 217 5.39 -7.11 4.91
N ILE A 218 4.28 -7.64 5.42
CA ILE A 218 3.25 -8.24 4.56
C ILE A 218 2.49 -7.20 3.72
N ASN A 219 2.33 -5.97 4.21
CA ASN A 219 1.68 -4.89 3.46
C ASN A 219 2.46 -4.47 2.19
N PHE A 220 3.78 -4.70 2.14
CA PHE A 220 4.54 -4.52 0.90
C PHE A 220 4.12 -5.54 -0.17
N TYR A 221 3.96 -6.81 0.21
CA TYR A 221 3.46 -7.89 -0.66
C TYR A 221 1.96 -7.78 -0.99
N LYS A 222 1.17 -7.03 -0.20
CA LYS A 222 -0.20 -6.63 -0.58
C LYS A 222 -0.22 -5.68 -1.79
N SER A 223 0.92 -5.11 -2.19
CA SER A 223 0.99 -4.06 -3.22
C SER A 223 2.13 -4.21 -4.24
N ASN A 224 3.02 -5.20 -4.09
CA ASN A 224 4.18 -5.45 -4.97
C ASN A 224 4.39 -6.97 -5.14
N TYR A 225 5.04 -7.36 -6.24
CA TYR A 225 5.18 -8.74 -6.74
C TYR A 225 3.84 -9.40 -7.09
N VAL A 226 2.85 -8.58 -7.47
CA VAL A 226 1.47 -8.98 -7.72
C VAL A 226 1.22 -9.23 -9.21
N GLN A 227 0.43 -10.25 -9.52
CA GLN A 227 0.08 -10.64 -10.89
C GLN A 227 -1.44 -10.59 -11.17
N ARG A 228 -2.25 -10.51 -10.11
CA ARG A 228 -3.71 -10.47 -10.20
C ARG A 228 -4.25 -9.17 -9.60
N PHE A 229 -5.27 -8.63 -10.25
CA PHE A 229 -5.85 -7.32 -9.91
C PHE A 229 -7.37 -7.39 -9.98
N HIS A 230 -8.05 -6.71 -9.05
CA HIS A 230 -9.50 -6.61 -9.03
C HIS A 230 -9.97 -5.20 -9.38
N TYR A 231 -10.92 -5.11 -10.31
CA TYR A 231 -11.83 -3.97 -10.43
C TYR A 231 -13.22 -4.40 -9.92
N SER A 232 -13.88 -3.56 -9.15
CA SER A 232 -15.21 -3.83 -8.57
C SER A 232 -16.14 -2.66 -8.91
N ARG A 233 -17.21 -2.90 -9.68
CA ARG A 233 -18.25 -1.90 -10.00
C ARG A 233 -19.55 -2.25 -9.26
N PRO A 234 -20.14 -1.33 -8.47
CA PRO A 234 -21.46 -1.57 -7.90
C PRO A 234 -22.53 -1.52 -8.98
N VAL A 235 -23.50 -2.43 -8.91
CA VAL A 235 -24.64 -2.53 -9.82
C VAL A 235 -25.89 -2.87 -9.00
N ARG A 236 -26.92 -2.03 -9.09
CA ARG A 236 -28.21 -2.33 -8.44
C ARG A 236 -29.01 -3.32 -9.30
N LYS A 237 -29.58 -4.35 -8.68
CA LYS A 237 -30.46 -5.34 -9.33
C LYS A 237 -31.70 -5.58 -8.47
N GLY A 238 -32.85 -5.76 -9.11
CA GLY A 238 -34.14 -5.85 -8.42
C GLY A 238 -34.67 -4.48 -7.97
N PRO A 239 -35.79 -4.45 -7.22
CA PRO A 239 -36.31 -3.21 -6.64
C PRO A 239 -35.32 -2.63 -5.61
N VAL A 240 -35.14 -1.32 -5.62
CA VAL A 240 -34.26 -0.60 -4.69
C VAL A 240 -35.10 -0.04 -3.55
N ASP A 241 -34.90 -0.53 -2.31
CA ASP A 241 -35.44 0.13 -1.12
C ASP A 241 -34.69 1.46 -0.88
N PRO A 242 -35.37 2.63 -0.90
CA PRO A 242 -34.75 3.92 -0.58
C PRO A 242 -34.12 3.96 0.82
N ASN A 243 -34.62 3.14 1.76
CA ASN A 243 -34.11 3.06 3.13
C ASN A 243 -32.89 2.14 3.26
N ASN A 244 -32.64 1.26 2.28
CA ASN A 244 -31.62 0.21 2.38
C ASN A 244 -31.02 -0.18 1.02
N GLU A 245 -30.35 0.76 0.36
CA GLU A 245 -29.71 0.53 -0.94
C GLU A 245 -28.79 -0.72 -0.98
N PHE A 246 -28.17 -1.05 0.16
CA PHE A 246 -27.28 -2.20 0.33
C PHE A 246 -27.95 -3.53 -0.01
N ALA A 247 -29.25 -3.69 0.27
CA ALA A 247 -29.99 -4.92 -0.05
C ALA A 247 -30.05 -5.21 -1.56
N SER A 248 -29.96 -4.17 -2.40
CA SER A 248 -29.98 -4.28 -3.86
C SER A 248 -28.59 -4.18 -4.53
N MET A 249 -27.53 -3.98 -3.75
CA MET A 249 -26.20 -3.60 -4.24
C MET A 249 -25.30 -4.81 -4.52
N TRP A 250 -25.36 -5.34 -5.74
CA TRP A 250 -24.44 -6.35 -6.24
C TRP A 250 -23.11 -5.71 -6.65
N ILE A 251 -22.03 -6.49 -6.66
CA ILE A 251 -20.73 -6.06 -7.18
C ILE A 251 -20.37 -6.89 -8.41
N GLU A 252 -20.20 -6.23 -9.56
CA GLU A 252 -19.51 -6.83 -10.71
C GLU A 252 -17.99 -6.69 -10.52
N ARG A 253 -17.33 -7.81 -10.26
CA ARG A 253 -15.87 -7.88 -10.10
C ARG A 253 -15.22 -8.46 -11.35
N THR A 254 -14.27 -7.72 -11.92
CA THR A 254 -13.39 -8.21 -12.98
C THR A 254 -12.01 -8.48 -12.38
N THR A 255 -11.50 -9.69 -12.57
CA THR A 255 -10.15 -10.09 -12.18
C THR A 255 -9.26 -10.14 -13.41
N PHE A 256 -8.20 -9.33 -13.42
CA PHE A 256 -7.19 -9.31 -14.47
C PHE A 256 -5.98 -10.11 -14.00
N THR A 257 -5.43 -10.96 -14.85
CA THR A 257 -4.16 -11.67 -14.61
C THR A 257 -3.14 -11.23 -15.66
N THR A 258 -2.01 -10.66 -15.24
CA THR A 258 -0.96 -10.17 -16.15
C THR A 258 0.00 -11.29 -16.58
N VAL A 259 0.66 -11.12 -17.74
CA VAL A 259 1.72 -12.05 -18.22
C VAL A 259 2.80 -12.26 -17.15
N TYR A 260 3.24 -11.17 -16.52
CA TYR A 260 4.28 -11.16 -15.50
C TYR A 260 3.84 -10.35 -14.27
N LYS A 261 4.51 -10.59 -13.14
CA LYS A 261 4.33 -9.81 -11.90
C LYS A 261 4.77 -8.36 -12.06
N LEU A 262 4.11 -7.45 -11.35
CA LEU A 262 4.54 -6.07 -11.19
C LEU A 262 5.11 -5.84 -9.77
N PRO A 263 6.25 -5.13 -9.62
CA PRO A 263 7.12 -4.67 -10.70
C PRO A 263 7.86 -5.79 -11.44
N GLY A 264 8.41 -5.45 -12.61
CA GLY A 264 9.21 -6.33 -13.45
C GLY A 264 10.06 -5.51 -14.42
N ILE A 265 10.32 -6.03 -15.62
CA ILE A 265 11.14 -5.37 -16.66
C ILE A 265 10.49 -4.07 -17.18
N LEU A 266 9.16 -3.97 -17.16
CA LEU A 266 8.41 -2.78 -17.54
C LEU A 266 7.43 -2.38 -16.43
N ARG A 267 7.00 -1.12 -16.44
CA ARG A 267 5.93 -0.62 -15.56
C ARG A 267 4.53 -1.12 -15.94
N TRP A 268 4.38 -1.86 -17.05
CA TRP A 268 3.09 -2.40 -17.47
C TRP A 268 3.22 -3.76 -18.16
N PHE A 269 2.18 -4.58 -18.02
CA PHE A 269 2.05 -5.86 -18.71
C PHE A 269 0.61 -6.10 -19.18
N GLU A 270 0.47 -6.84 -20.28
CA GLU A 270 -0.83 -7.26 -20.83
C GLU A 270 -1.57 -8.16 -19.83
N ALA A 271 -2.88 -7.96 -19.69
CA ALA A 271 -3.79 -8.87 -19.00
C ALA A 271 -4.20 -9.99 -19.96
N THR A 272 -3.66 -11.19 -19.77
CA THR A 272 -3.92 -12.35 -20.65
C THR A 272 -5.16 -13.15 -20.25
N ASP A 273 -5.59 -13.03 -19.00
CA ASP A 273 -6.85 -13.58 -18.50
C ASP A 273 -7.67 -12.48 -17.81
N MET A 274 -8.98 -12.53 -18.03
CA MET A 274 -9.97 -11.57 -17.56
C MET A 274 -11.23 -12.30 -17.11
N LYS A 275 -11.30 -12.64 -15.83
CA LYS A 275 -12.42 -13.37 -15.24
C LYS A 275 -13.43 -12.42 -14.60
N HIS A 276 -14.67 -12.47 -15.08
CA HIS A 276 -15.80 -11.78 -14.47
C HIS A 276 -16.47 -12.67 -13.40
N THR A 277 -16.81 -12.07 -12.26
CA THR A 277 -17.66 -12.66 -11.22
C THR A 277 -18.64 -11.60 -10.71
N THR A 278 -19.83 -12.00 -10.28
CA THR A 278 -20.73 -11.12 -9.52
C THR A 278 -20.76 -11.59 -8.06
N LEU A 279 -20.66 -10.66 -7.12
CA LEU A 279 -20.90 -10.92 -5.70
C LEU A 279 -22.30 -10.48 -5.31
N SER A 280 -22.95 -11.24 -4.43
CA SER A 280 -24.25 -10.91 -3.86
C SER A 280 -24.16 -9.72 -2.88
N PRO A 281 -25.28 -9.04 -2.60
CA PRO A 281 -25.37 -8.04 -1.53
C PRO A 281 -24.85 -8.52 -0.17
N LEU A 282 -25.11 -9.79 0.18
CA LEU A 282 -24.64 -10.41 1.42
C LEU A 282 -23.12 -10.68 1.40
N GLU A 283 -22.58 -11.16 0.27
CA GLU A 283 -21.14 -11.37 0.09
C GLU A 283 -20.37 -10.05 0.16
N ASN A 284 -20.91 -8.99 -0.44
CA ASN A 284 -20.39 -7.63 -0.36
C ASN A 284 -20.40 -7.08 1.09
N ALA A 285 -21.46 -7.35 1.86
CA ALA A 285 -21.52 -7.01 3.29
C ALA A 285 -20.48 -7.77 4.14
N ILE A 286 -20.24 -9.05 3.83
CA ILE A 286 -19.21 -9.88 4.48
C ILE A 286 -17.81 -9.32 4.17
N GLU A 287 -17.45 -9.11 2.90
CA GLU A 287 -16.14 -8.52 2.54
C GLU A 287 -15.93 -7.13 3.17
N THR A 288 -17.00 -6.31 3.23
CA THR A 288 -16.96 -4.99 3.86
C THR A 288 -16.69 -5.10 5.37
N MET A 289 -17.33 -6.06 6.06
CA MET A 289 -17.13 -6.29 7.49
C MET A 289 -15.74 -6.88 7.79
N GLU A 290 -15.27 -7.86 7.01
CA GLU A 290 -13.92 -8.42 7.13
C GLU A 290 -12.84 -7.35 6.94
N SER A 291 -12.96 -6.55 5.87
CA SER A 291 -12.04 -5.44 5.61
C SER A 291 -12.06 -4.38 6.71
N THR A 292 -13.23 -4.12 7.31
CA THR A 292 -13.36 -3.16 8.42
C THR A 292 -12.71 -3.69 9.70
N ASN A 293 -12.89 -4.96 10.01
CA ASN A 293 -12.26 -5.61 11.16
C ASN A 293 -10.73 -5.72 11.00
N GLU A 294 -10.21 -6.01 9.81
CA GLU A 294 -8.77 -5.97 9.53
C GLU A 294 -8.20 -4.55 9.74
N LYS A 295 -8.89 -3.51 9.24
CA LYS A 295 -8.48 -2.10 9.44
C LYS A 295 -8.40 -1.71 10.91
N ILE A 296 -9.38 -2.09 11.74
CA ILE A 296 -9.33 -1.86 13.19
C ILE A 296 -8.10 -2.55 13.79
N LEU A 297 -7.87 -3.83 13.48
CA LEU A 297 -6.75 -4.60 14.03
C LEU A 297 -5.38 -4.02 13.65
N THR A 298 -5.15 -3.70 12.37
CA THR A 298 -3.89 -3.08 11.92
C THR A 298 -3.68 -1.69 12.54
N MET A 299 -4.73 -0.89 12.70
CA MET A 299 -4.63 0.40 13.40
C MET A 299 -4.27 0.22 14.88
N ILE A 300 -4.84 -0.76 15.57
CA ILE A 300 -4.46 -1.10 16.96
C ILE A 300 -2.99 -1.51 17.02
N ASN A 301 -2.53 -2.40 16.13
CA ASN A 301 -1.14 -2.82 16.07
C ASN A 301 -0.18 -1.62 15.91
N GLN A 302 -0.49 -0.72 14.96
CA GLN A 302 0.31 0.48 14.70
C GLN A 302 0.36 1.42 15.91
N TYR A 303 -0.79 1.69 16.55
CA TYR A 303 -0.87 2.60 17.69
C TYR A 303 -0.41 1.98 19.02
N GLN A 304 -0.23 0.66 19.10
CA GLN A 304 0.54 0.03 20.18
C GLN A 304 2.05 0.10 19.94
N ALA A 305 2.48 0.00 18.68
CA ALA A 305 3.89 -0.01 18.29
C ALA A 305 4.55 1.38 18.31
N ASP A 306 3.85 2.44 17.86
CA ASP A 306 4.38 3.81 17.86
C ASP A 306 3.44 4.80 18.60
N TRP A 307 3.92 5.28 19.74
CA TRP A 307 3.25 6.26 20.60
C TRP A 307 3.37 7.71 20.12
N SER A 308 4.19 7.99 19.11
CA SER A 308 4.33 9.33 18.51
C SER A 308 3.31 9.64 17.41
N LEU A 309 2.53 8.64 16.96
CA LEU A 309 1.48 8.84 15.95
C LEU A 309 0.40 9.83 16.43
N PRO A 310 -0.12 10.73 15.56
CA PRO A 310 -1.24 11.60 15.91
C PRO A 310 -2.51 10.78 16.13
N ILE A 311 -3.35 11.15 17.11
CA ILE A 311 -4.51 10.33 17.51
C ILE A 311 -5.64 10.32 16.46
N ASN A 312 -5.82 11.42 15.72
CA ASN A 312 -6.99 11.72 14.90
C ASN A 312 -7.41 10.61 13.89
N PRO A 313 -6.50 9.90 13.19
CA PRO A 313 -6.88 8.80 12.30
C PRO A 313 -7.53 7.62 13.04
N LEU A 314 -7.08 7.31 14.27
CA LEU A 314 -7.71 6.32 15.13
C LEU A 314 -9.07 6.82 15.65
N SER A 315 -9.14 8.09 16.06
CA SER A 315 -10.38 8.77 16.47
C SER A 315 -11.47 8.68 15.40
N MET A 316 -11.11 9.00 14.16
CA MET A 316 -12.01 8.99 13.00
C MET A 316 -12.47 7.57 12.65
N LEU A 317 -11.56 6.58 12.63
CA LEU A 317 -11.92 5.20 12.30
C LEU A 317 -12.86 4.59 13.35
N LEU A 318 -12.55 4.73 14.64
CA LEU A 318 -13.38 4.16 15.70
C LEU A 318 -14.76 4.80 15.72
N ASN A 319 -14.84 6.14 15.71
CA ASN A 319 -16.14 6.82 15.76
C ASN A 319 -17.00 6.54 14.52
N GLY A 320 -16.41 6.47 13.31
CA GLY A 320 -17.14 6.17 12.08
C GLY A 320 -17.77 4.78 12.02
N ILE A 321 -17.35 3.86 12.92
CA ILE A 321 -17.90 2.50 13.05
C ILE A 321 -18.84 2.42 14.27
N VAL A 322 -18.49 3.09 15.38
CA VAL A 322 -19.22 3.08 16.65
C VAL A 322 -20.49 3.94 16.61
N ASP A 323 -20.45 5.09 15.94
CA ASP A 323 -21.59 6.01 15.76
C ASP A 323 -21.74 6.36 14.25
N PRO A 324 -22.22 5.38 13.43
CA PRO A 324 -22.20 5.48 11.97
C PRO A 324 -23.40 6.29 11.42
N ALA A 325 -23.66 7.46 11.99
CA ALA A 325 -24.89 8.26 11.83
C ALA A 325 -25.27 8.61 10.37
N VAL A 326 -24.31 8.64 9.44
CA VAL A 326 -24.55 8.94 8.01
C VAL A 326 -24.95 7.69 7.20
N MET A 327 -24.16 6.61 7.29
CA MET A 327 -24.37 5.41 6.46
C MET A 327 -25.29 4.36 7.13
N GLY A 328 -25.56 4.49 8.43
CA GLY A 328 -26.41 3.59 9.22
C GLY A 328 -25.74 2.30 9.71
N GLY A 329 -24.47 2.06 9.32
CA GLY A 329 -23.66 0.92 9.79
C GLY A 329 -24.27 -0.45 9.49
N PHE A 330 -23.86 -1.48 10.25
CA PHE A 330 -24.32 -2.85 10.04
C PHE A 330 -25.82 -3.06 10.30
N ALA A 331 -26.51 -2.11 10.94
CA ALA A 331 -27.97 -2.15 11.09
C ALA A 331 -28.72 -2.12 9.74
N LYS A 332 -28.06 -1.66 8.67
CA LYS A 332 -28.54 -1.81 7.29
C LYS A 332 -28.50 -3.28 6.85
N TYR A 333 -27.45 -4.02 7.19
CA TYR A 333 -27.31 -5.45 6.87
C TYR A 333 -28.29 -6.31 7.68
N GLU A 334 -28.52 -5.98 8.96
CA GLU A 334 -29.54 -6.65 9.78
C GLU A 334 -30.92 -6.56 9.11
N LYS A 335 -31.32 -5.34 8.69
CA LYS A 335 -32.58 -5.07 7.98
C LYS A 335 -32.64 -5.62 6.55
N ALA A 336 -31.51 -6.04 5.97
CA ALA A 336 -31.46 -6.60 4.61
C ALA A 336 -31.49 -8.13 4.60
N PHE A 337 -30.77 -8.76 5.55
CA PHE A 337 -30.39 -10.18 5.45
C PHE A 337 -30.77 -11.01 6.68
N PHE A 338 -31.11 -10.39 7.82
CA PHE A 338 -31.47 -11.12 9.05
C PHE A 338 -32.98 -11.18 9.30
N THR A 339 -33.78 -11.05 8.24
CA THR A 339 -35.23 -11.26 8.31
C THR A 339 -35.59 -12.73 8.06
N ASP A 340 -36.76 -13.16 8.53
CA ASP A 340 -37.23 -14.53 8.33
C ASP A 340 -37.57 -14.79 6.85
N GLU A 341 -38.04 -13.79 6.12
CA GLU A 341 -38.33 -13.89 4.68
C GLU A 341 -37.05 -14.12 3.87
N TYR A 342 -35.98 -13.35 4.14
CA TYR A 342 -34.69 -13.56 3.48
C TYR A 342 -34.12 -14.95 3.80
N THR A 343 -34.21 -15.37 5.07
CA THR A 343 -33.73 -16.68 5.53
C THR A 343 -34.51 -17.85 4.90
N GLN A 344 -35.79 -17.68 4.59
CA GLN A 344 -36.62 -18.66 3.89
C GLN A 344 -36.39 -18.67 2.37
N GLN A 345 -36.13 -17.50 1.77
CA GLN A 345 -35.91 -17.36 0.32
C GLN A 345 -34.50 -17.79 -0.12
N HIS A 346 -33.49 -17.64 0.76
CA HIS A 346 -32.08 -17.92 0.49
C HIS A 346 -31.48 -18.93 1.46
N ALA A 347 -32.04 -20.15 1.47
CA ALA A 347 -31.57 -21.24 2.32
C ALA A 347 -30.10 -21.63 2.06
N GLU A 348 -29.61 -21.40 0.84
CA GLU A 348 -28.22 -21.58 0.41
C GLU A 348 -27.22 -20.60 1.06
N ASP A 349 -27.68 -19.42 1.48
CA ASP A 349 -26.84 -18.38 2.07
C ASP A 349 -26.74 -18.50 3.61
N ARG A 350 -27.31 -19.55 4.22
CA ARG A 350 -27.29 -19.82 5.67
C ARG A 350 -25.90 -19.69 6.31
N ASP A 351 -24.87 -20.27 5.70
CA ASP A 351 -23.51 -20.22 6.24
C ASP A 351 -22.87 -18.83 6.09
N LYS A 352 -23.27 -18.07 5.05
CA LYS A 352 -22.88 -16.66 4.86
C LYS A 352 -23.55 -15.75 5.89
N LEU A 353 -24.82 -16.00 6.21
CA LEU A 353 -25.55 -15.32 7.28
C LEU A 353 -24.89 -15.54 8.64
N LEU A 354 -24.52 -16.79 8.97
CA LEU A 354 -23.75 -17.11 10.18
C LEU A 354 -22.39 -16.38 10.18
N ARG A 355 -21.67 -16.40 9.05
CA ARG A 355 -20.39 -15.68 8.90
C ARG A 355 -20.53 -14.18 9.16
N LEU A 356 -21.59 -13.54 8.64
CA LEU A 356 -21.80 -12.10 8.85
C LEU A 356 -22.12 -11.79 10.33
N LYS A 357 -22.96 -12.61 10.98
CA LYS A 357 -23.26 -12.48 12.43
C LYS A 357 -21.99 -12.63 13.28
N ASP A 358 -21.16 -13.61 12.97
CA ASP A 358 -19.86 -13.81 13.63
C ASP A 358 -18.92 -12.60 13.47
N LEU A 359 -18.88 -12.00 12.28
CA LEU A 359 -18.02 -10.84 12.01
C LEU A 359 -18.49 -9.56 12.72
N ILE A 360 -19.81 -9.38 12.89
CA ILE A 360 -20.37 -8.31 13.74
C ILE A 360 -19.99 -8.55 15.21
N ALA A 361 -20.11 -9.79 15.70
CA ALA A 361 -19.72 -10.13 17.08
C ALA A 361 -18.21 -9.94 17.32
N TRP A 362 -17.36 -10.32 16.35
CA TRP A 362 -15.90 -10.12 16.41
C TRP A 362 -15.45 -8.65 16.31
N GLN A 363 -16.30 -7.76 15.79
CA GLN A 363 -15.99 -6.32 15.75
C GLN A 363 -15.97 -5.70 17.16
N ILE A 364 -16.78 -6.19 18.09
CA ILE A 364 -16.91 -5.62 19.44
C ILE A 364 -15.61 -5.66 20.27
N PRO A 365 -14.91 -6.81 20.45
CA PRO A 365 -13.66 -6.82 21.22
C PRO A 365 -12.54 -6.04 20.50
N LEU A 366 -12.54 -5.99 19.17
CA LEU A 366 -11.63 -5.16 18.38
C LEU A 366 -11.86 -3.66 18.67
N LEU A 367 -13.10 -3.18 18.60
CA LEU A 367 -13.46 -1.81 18.95
C LEU A 367 -13.12 -1.52 20.43
N GLY A 368 -13.40 -2.43 21.36
CA GLY A 368 -13.04 -2.27 22.78
C GLY A 368 -11.54 -2.08 23.00
N GLY A 369 -10.70 -2.87 22.33
CA GLY A 369 -9.24 -2.71 22.35
C GLY A 369 -8.79 -1.38 21.77
N GLY A 370 -9.38 -0.96 20.66
CA GLY A 370 -9.10 0.33 20.01
C GLY A 370 -9.51 1.54 20.86
N ILE A 371 -10.69 1.50 21.49
CA ILE A 371 -11.21 2.56 22.35
C ILE A 371 -10.40 2.66 23.64
N SER A 372 -10.00 1.52 24.25
CA SER A 372 -9.09 1.51 25.40
C SER A 372 -7.73 2.12 25.07
N LEU A 373 -7.18 1.83 23.88
CA LEU A 373 -5.93 2.42 23.39
C LEU A 373 -6.09 3.92 23.10
N HIS A 374 -7.21 4.33 22.52
CA HIS A 374 -7.55 5.74 22.29
C HIS A 374 -7.68 6.51 23.61
N GLY A 375 -8.38 5.96 24.60
CA GLY A 375 -8.56 6.57 25.92
C GLY A 375 -7.26 6.86 26.66
N LYS A 376 -6.23 6.03 26.45
CA LYS A 376 -4.86 6.19 26.97
C LYS A 376 -4.00 7.23 26.22
N ARG A 377 -4.46 7.74 25.08
CA ARG A 377 -3.66 8.58 24.15
C ARG A 377 -4.33 9.89 23.72
N VAL A 378 -5.63 10.04 23.91
CA VAL A 378 -6.40 11.24 23.54
C VAL A 378 -6.08 12.42 24.46
N THR A 379 -6.00 13.63 23.89
CA THR A 379 -5.78 14.89 24.63
C THR A 379 -7.03 15.32 25.39
N ASP A 380 -6.86 16.19 26.38
CA ASP A 380 -7.97 16.70 27.20
C ASP A 380 -9.03 17.44 26.36
N ASP A 381 -8.62 18.18 25.33
CA ASP A 381 -9.54 18.84 24.38
C ASP A 381 -10.48 17.87 23.65
N LEU A 382 -10.03 16.62 23.47
CA LEU A 382 -10.78 15.54 22.79
C LEU A 382 -11.36 14.51 23.79
N ARG A 383 -11.21 14.75 25.10
CA ARG A 383 -11.77 13.88 26.16
C ARG A 383 -13.30 13.74 26.06
N PRO A 384 -14.12 14.81 25.88
CA PRO A 384 -15.58 14.66 25.81
C PRO A 384 -16.04 13.90 24.56
N PHE A 385 -15.33 14.05 23.44
CA PHE A 385 -15.56 13.28 22.22
C PHE A 385 -15.30 11.78 22.43
N HIS A 386 -14.23 11.44 23.15
CA HIS A 386 -13.93 10.06 23.51
C HIS A 386 -14.93 9.48 24.53
N GLU A 387 -15.36 10.25 25.52
CA GLU A 387 -16.39 9.83 26.49
C GLU A 387 -17.69 9.48 25.76
N ARG A 388 -18.13 10.33 24.84
CA ARG A 388 -19.27 10.06 23.95
C ARG A 388 -19.09 8.80 23.11
N MET A 389 -17.89 8.59 22.55
CA MET A 389 -17.56 7.37 21.81
C MET A 389 -17.63 6.12 22.70
N GLU A 390 -17.21 6.20 23.97
CA GLU A 390 -17.38 5.10 24.92
C GLU A 390 -18.86 4.82 25.24
N GLU A 391 -19.71 5.84 25.38
CA GLU A 391 -21.15 5.64 25.58
C GLU A 391 -21.79 4.88 24.42
N CYS A 392 -21.54 5.34 23.19
CA CYS A 392 -22.02 4.67 21.98
C CYS A 392 -21.53 3.22 21.94
N PHE A 393 -20.25 2.98 22.26
CA PHE A 393 -19.71 1.63 22.31
C PHE A 393 -20.33 0.77 23.43
N LYS A 394 -20.59 1.31 24.62
CA LYS A 394 -21.27 0.60 25.73
C LYS A 394 -22.68 0.15 25.31
N GLN A 395 -23.41 1.00 24.58
CA GLN A 395 -24.73 0.67 24.02
C GLN A 395 -24.63 -0.37 22.89
N LEU A 396 -23.71 -0.18 21.94
CA LEU A 396 -23.47 -1.06 20.80
C LEU A 396 -23.05 -2.46 21.22
N LYS A 397 -22.09 -2.55 22.17
CA LYS A 397 -21.63 -3.78 22.81
C LYS A 397 -22.80 -4.54 23.43
N LYS A 398 -23.61 -3.88 24.28
CA LYS A 398 -24.77 -4.51 24.93
C LYS A 398 -25.80 -5.04 23.92
N LYS A 399 -25.99 -4.37 22.78
CA LYS A 399 -26.86 -4.87 21.70
C LYS A 399 -26.26 -6.12 21.05
N VAL A 400 -25.01 -6.05 20.58
CA VAL A 400 -24.36 -7.12 19.81
C VAL A 400 -24.12 -8.38 20.65
N GLU A 401 -23.70 -8.24 21.91
CA GLU A 401 -23.49 -9.40 22.79
C GLU A 401 -24.79 -10.13 23.14
N LYS A 402 -25.92 -9.41 23.20
CA LYS A 402 -27.25 -10.01 23.39
C LYS A 402 -27.71 -10.80 22.15
N GLU A 403 -27.47 -10.26 20.96
CA GLU A 403 -28.05 -10.77 19.71
C GLU A 403 -27.17 -11.83 19.01
N TYR A 404 -25.84 -11.69 19.11
CA TYR A 404 -24.86 -12.50 18.39
C TYR A 404 -23.83 -13.17 19.32
N GLY A 405 -23.98 -13.00 20.64
CA GLY A 405 -23.10 -13.57 21.66
C GLY A 405 -21.79 -12.79 21.87
N VAL A 406 -21.06 -13.18 22.91
CA VAL A 406 -19.76 -12.59 23.26
C VAL A 406 -18.64 -13.22 22.41
N ARG A 407 -17.69 -12.39 21.97
CA ARG A 407 -16.42 -12.82 21.39
C ARG A 407 -15.27 -12.23 22.21
N GLU A 408 -14.34 -13.08 22.61
CA GLU A 408 -13.14 -12.68 23.36
C GLU A 408 -11.93 -12.71 22.43
N LEU A 409 -11.12 -11.65 22.45
CA LEU A 409 -9.80 -11.69 21.82
C LEU A 409 -8.83 -12.45 22.74
N PRO A 410 -8.07 -13.42 22.22
CA PRO A 410 -6.88 -13.93 22.93
C PRO A 410 -5.96 -12.76 23.28
N ASP A 411 -5.32 -12.81 24.45
CA ASP A 411 -4.63 -11.66 25.02
C ASP A 411 -3.55 -11.11 24.06
N LEU A 412 -3.66 -9.81 23.76
CA LEU A 412 -2.74 -9.08 22.90
C LEU A 412 -1.34 -8.93 23.54
N ASP A 413 -1.22 -9.09 24.86
CA ASP A 413 0.07 -9.16 25.54
C ASP A 413 0.77 -10.53 25.36
N GLU A 414 0.07 -11.66 25.21
CA GLU A 414 0.71 -12.96 24.96
C GLU A 414 1.47 -13.01 23.62
N ARG A 415 1.00 -12.29 22.59
CA ARG A 415 1.73 -12.15 21.31
C ARG A 415 3.11 -11.48 21.46
N LYS A 416 3.41 -10.90 22.63
CA LYS A 416 4.72 -10.28 22.96
C LYS A 416 5.70 -11.27 23.61
N SER A 417 5.28 -12.49 23.98
CA SER A 417 6.15 -13.50 24.61
C SER A 417 6.96 -14.31 23.59
N THR A 418 6.34 -14.69 22.47
CA THR A 418 6.92 -15.54 21.40
C THR A 418 7.98 -14.88 20.51
N ARG A 419 8.43 -13.66 20.86
CA ARG A 419 9.57 -12.98 20.23
C ARG A 419 10.45 -12.37 21.32
N PRO A 420 11.76 -12.72 21.39
CA PRO A 420 12.70 -11.97 22.20
C PRO A 420 12.63 -10.48 21.86
N ARG A 421 12.53 -9.61 22.87
CA ARG A 421 12.60 -8.17 22.67
C ARG A 421 14.01 -7.82 22.19
N SER A 422 14.16 -7.52 20.90
CA SER A 422 15.36 -6.82 20.40
C SER A 422 15.53 -5.55 21.23
N MET A 423 16.68 -5.39 21.89
CA MET A 423 16.92 -4.34 22.89
C MET A 423 17.15 -2.94 22.28
N LEU A 424 16.73 -2.72 21.05
CA LEU A 424 16.76 -1.42 20.39
C LEU A 424 15.68 -0.47 20.97
N ARG A 425 15.89 -0.03 22.21
CA ARG A 425 15.32 1.23 22.71
C ARG A 425 15.80 2.35 21.79
N SER A 426 14.96 2.74 20.83
CA SER A 426 15.25 3.91 19.99
C SER A 426 15.20 5.17 20.85
N PHE A 427 16.38 5.64 21.26
CA PHE A 427 16.58 7.00 21.75
C PHE A 427 16.29 7.96 20.58
N ARG A 428 15.02 8.36 20.43
CA ARG A 428 14.66 9.41 19.46
C ARG A 428 15.11 10.76 19.99
N GLN A 429 16.32 11.18 19.64
CA GLN A 429 16.62 12.61 19.59
C GLN A 429 15.80 13.22 18.45
N SER A 430 14.87 14.10 18.81
CA SER A 430 14.03 14.83 17.87
C SER A 430 14.82 15.96 17.22
N ILE A 431 15.15 15.83 15.93
CA ILE A 431 15.64 16.95 15.12
C ILE A 431 14.59 17.31 14.07
N ILE A 432 13.76 18.30 14.42
CA ILE A 432 13.07 19.14 13.44
C ILE A 432 13.77 20.49 13.48
N SER A 433 14.87 20.61 12.73
CA SER A 433 15.59 21.88 12.55
C SER A 433 15.91 22.11 11.08
N ILE A 434 15.10 23.00 10.50
CA ILE A 434 15.42 23.92 9.40
C ILE A 434 16.91 23.96 8.98
N SER A 435 17.18 23.68 7.72
CA SER A 435 18.51 23.79 7.12
C SER A 435 18.85 25.25 6.78
N SER A 436 19.84 25.82 7.49
CA SER A 436 20.49 27.09 7.11
C SER A 436 22.01 26.97 7.25
N LEU A 437 22.66 26.75 6.10
CA LEU A 437 24.06 27.01 5.71
C LEU A 437 25.18 27.13 6.77
N GLN A 438 26.26 26.39 6.48
CA GLN A 438 27.70 26.73 6.65
C GLN A 438 28.33 26.85 8.06
N GLY A 439 29.43 26.11 8.27
CA GLY A 439 30.58 26.62 9.05
C GLY A 439 31.21 25.67 10.11
N SER A 440 32.50 25.37 9.91
CA SER A 440 33.57 25.00 10.88
C SER A 440 33.30 24.12 12.12
N GLU A 441 33.93 22.93 12.07
CA GLU A 441 35.06 22.53 12.94
C GLU A 441 34.94 22.55 14.48
N CYS A 442 34.92 21.31 14.99
CA CYS A 442 35.20 20.80 16.33
C CYS A 442 36.03 21.64 17.33
N GLY A 443 35.60 21.66 18.59
CA GLY A 443 36.43 21.96 19.75
C GLY A 443 35.89 21.30 21.04
N THR A 444 36.64 20.35 21.61
CA THR A 444 36.27 19.62 22.85
C THR A 444 36.98 20.18 24.09
N PRO A 445 36.29 20.34 25.25
CA PRO A 445 36.87 20.89 26.48
C PRO A 445 37.72 19.90 27.29
N THR A 446 38.41 20.42 28.31
CA THR A 446 39.64 19.90 28.93
C THR A 446 39.50 19.11 30.26
N LYS A 447 40.60 18.39 30.59
CA LYS A 447 41.14 18.07 31.96
C LYS A 447 40.47 16.92 32.77
N PRO A 448 41.16 16.34 33.80
CA PRO A 448 42.44 16.75 34.42
C PRO A 448 43.58 15.70 34.52
N HIS A 449 44.76 16.23 34.94
CA HIS A 449 46.05 15.64 35.34
C HIS A 449 46.11 14.23 35.99
N ALA A 450 47.21 13.49 35.76
CA ALA A 450 48.35 13.42 36.73
C ALA A 450 49.64 12.71 36.19
N ASP A 451 50.79 13.34 36.47
CA ASP A 451 52.10 12.80 36.89
C ASP A 451 53.01 11.79 36.12
N ARG A 452 54.30 12.21 36.04
CA ARG A 452 55.61 11.49 36.17
C ARG A 452 56.34 10.78 35.00
N ASP A 453 57.56 11.30 34.76
CA ASP A 453 58.88 10.61 34.78
C ASP A 453 59.52 9.90 33.55
N ILE A 454 60.32 10.69 32.82
CA ILE A 454 61.66 10.38 32.20
C ILE A 454 61.74 9.40 30.97
N PRO A 455 62.90 9.13 30.30
CA PRO A 455 63.02 9.38 28.84
C PRO A 455 63.43 8.10 28.02
N PRO A 456 63.86 8.18 26.72
CA PRO A 456 65.24 8.61 26.39
C PRO A 456 65.47 9.37 25.05
N GLU A 457 66.63 10.03 25.00
CA GLU A 457 67.60 10.19 23.89
C GLU A 457 67.19 10.56 22.44
N SER A 458 67.70 11.75 22.04
CA SER A 458 68.11 12.19 20.69
C SER A 458 69.23 11.30 20.08
N PRO A 459 69.70 11.45 18.80
CA PRO A 459 70.24 12.72 18.25
C PRO A 459 70.17 12.94 16.72
N ASN A 460 70.83 14.04 16.28
CA ASN A 460 71.30 14.38 14.92
C ASN A 460 70.20 14.77 13.89
N SER A 461 70.01 16.06 13.58
CA SER A 461 70.81 16.94 12.67
C SER A 461 70.55 16.64 11.18
N TRP A 462 70.56 17.58 10.22
CA TRP A 462 71.45 18.74 10.02
C TRP A 462 70.75 20.06 9.59
N THR A 463 71.49 21.15 9.81
CA THR A 463 71.57 22.43 9.07
C THR A 463 71.19 22.36 7.57
N SER A 464 70.65 23.39 6.89
CA SER A 464 70.48 24.85 7.15
C SER A 464 69.18 25.36 6.41
N THR A 465 68.84 26.63 6.12
CA THR A 465 69.57 27.93 5.99
C THR A 465 68.61 29.14 6.12
N LEU A 466 69.18 30.34 6.28
CA LEU A 466 68.56 31.70 6.14
C LEU A 466 68.90 32.31 4.74
N PRO A 467 68.53 33.56 4.34
CA PRO A 467 67.92 34.67 5.09
C PRO A 467 66.83 35.57 4.41
N ARG A 468 66.17 36.40 5.25
CA ARG A 468 65.70 37.81 5.04
C ARG A 468 64.73 38.22 3.90
N SER A 469 63.65 38.92 4.28
CA SER A 469 63.30 40.34 3.93
C SER A 469 61.78 40.61 4.03
N SER A 470 61.18 41.75 4.44
CA SER A 470 61.54 42.92 5.30
C SER A 470 60.24 43.72 5.62
N GLY A 471 60.21 44.53 6.70
CA GLY A 471 59.07 45.41 7.11
C GLY A 471 58.11 44.75 8.12
N SER A 472 57.65 45.34 9.25
CA SER A 472 57.34 46.74 9.64
C SER A 472 56.06 47.27 8.94
N VAL A 473 55.06 47.88 9.60
CA VAL A 473 55.07 48.86 10.72
C VAL A 473 53.90 48.67 11.73
N SER A 474 54.13 49.14 12.97
CA SER A 474 53.28 49.58 14.13
C SER A 474 51.79 49.98 13.88
N VAL A 475 50.87 50.19 14.85
CA VAL A 475 50.83 50.90 16.18
C VAL A 475 49.61 50.33 16.98
N SER A 476 49.70 49.80 18.21
CA SER A 476 49.39 50.39 19.56
C SER A 476 48.10 51.28 19.69
N MET A 477 47.44 51.50 20.84
CA MET A 477 47.74 51.40 22.29
C MET A 477 46.43 51.23 23.16
N MET A 478 46.58 50.80 24.43
CA MET A 478 45.84 51.24 25.65
C MET A 478 44.33 50.87 25.84
N GLU A 479 43.84 50.27 26.95
CA GLU A 479 43.80 50.63 28.41
C GLU A 479 42.52 51.43 28.80
N GLU A 480 41.93 51.37 30.00
CA GLU A 480 42.08 50.51 31.20
C GLU A 480 40.76 50.54 32.03
N GLY A 481 40.58 49.62 33.00
CA GLY A 481 39.82 49.82 34.27
C GLY A 481 38.28 50.01 34.24
N GLY A 482 37.52 49.61 35.27
CA GLY A 482 37.86 48.82 36.47
C GLY A 482 36.84 48.97 37.62
N VAL A 483 36.92 48.05 38.60
CA VAL A 483 36.63 48.28 40.06
C VAL A 483 35.15 48.59 40.45
N MET A 484 34.36 47.58 40.88
CA MET A 484 34.01 47.21 42.29
C MET A 484 32.83 48.02 42.93
N THR A 485 32.09 47.63 44.00
CA THR A 485 31.78 46.36 44.74
C THR A 485 30.60 46.60 45.71
N VAL A 486 29.82 45.54 46.05
CA VAL A 486 29.18 45.21 47.38
C VAL A 486 28.33 46.30 48.11
N GLY A 487 27.16 46.01 48.69
CA GLY A 487 26.41 44.75 48.83
C GLY A 487 25.20 44.86 49.80
N ASP A 488 24.55 43.72 50.05
CA ASP A 488 23.65 43.31 51.16
C ASP A 488 22.70 44.29 51.87
N ALA A 489 21.38 44.00 51.84
CA ALA A 489 20.51 43.91 53.04
C ALA A 489 19.09 43.34 52.76
N GLU A 490 18.54 42.67 53.77
CA GLU A 490 17.38 41.75 53.80
C GLU A 490 15.92 42.30 53.68
N VAL A 491 15.02 41.42 53.20
CA VAL A 491 13.66 41.10 53.74
C VAL A 491 12.53 42.17 53.83
N LYS A 492 11.46 41.99 53.02
CA LYS A 492 10.10 41.53 53.48
C LYS A 492 9.06 41.29 52.36
N LEU A 493 7.98 40.58 52.68
CA LEU A 493 6.88 40.16 51.77
C LEU A 493 5.76 41.21 51.59
N ARG A 494 5.09 41.21 50.40
CA ARG A 494 3.60 41.01 50.26
C ARG A 494 3.04 41.09 48.81
N LYS A 495 2.30 40.04 48.38
CA LYS A 495 1.02 39.99 47.60
C LYS A 495 0.66 41.23 46.69
N SER A 496 0.38 41.15 45.37
CA SER A 496 -0.68 40.33 44.70
C SER A 496 -1.08 40.81 43.25
N LYS A 497 -1.93 40.01 42.56
CA LYS A 497 -2.95 40.37 41.52
C LYS A 497 -2.57 40.82 40.07
N LYS A 498 -2.30 39.82 39.21
CA LYS A 498 -3.08 39.41 38.00
C LYS A 498 -4.02 40.44 37.31
N LYS A 499 -3.86 40.68 35.99
CA LYS A 499 -4.95 41.15 35.09
C LYS A 499 -4.78 40.74 33.60
N LYS A 500 -5.89 40.69 32.84
CA LYS A 500 -6.01 40.37 31.38
C LYS A 500 -6.13 41.65 30.52
N LYS A 501 -5.78 41.57 29.23
CA LYS A 501 -6.37 42.24 28.00
C LYS A 501 -5.42 41.97 26.80
N ARG A 502 -5.76 42.14 25.50
CA ARG A 502 -6.99 41.98 24.68
C ARG A 502 -6.55 42.00 23.19
N SER A 503 -7.34 41.48 22.25
CA SER A 503 -7.05 41.45 20.81
C SER A 503 -7.24 42.80 20.08
N SER A 504 -6.65 42.90 18.89
CA SER A 504 -7.02 43.80 17.78
C SER A 504 -6.80 43.09 16.43
N MET A 505 -7.28 43.69 15.33
CA MET A 505 -7.37 43.11 13.97
C MET A 505 -7.19 44.25 12.95
N ILE A 506 -6.65 43.98 11.74
CA ILE A 506 -6.29 45.01 10.75
C ILE A 506 -6.78 44.61 9.34
N PHE A 507 -7.21 45.60 8.55
CA PHE A 507 -7.61 45.51 7.13
C PHE A 507 -6.50 46.05 6.21
N ILE A 508 -6.48 45.64 4.93
CA ILE A 508 -5.68 46.23 3.85
C ILE A 508 -6.53 46.31 2.56
N THR A 509 -6.30 47.33 1.73
CA THR A 509 -7.02 47.64 0.47
C THR A 509 -6.19 47.32 -0.78
N GLU A 510 -6.84 47.28 -1.96
CA GLU A 510 -6.18 47.16 -3.28
C GLU A 510 -5.70 48.52 -3.82
N GLU A 511 -4.69 48.49 -4.70
CA GLU A 511 -4.25 49.57 -5.61
C GLU A 511 -3.48 48.94 -6.80
N ARG A 512 -3.28 49.66 -7.93
CA ARG A 512 -2.97 49.02 -9.23
C ARG A 512 -2.14 49.90 -10.19
N GLU A 513 -0.92 49.47 -10.56
CA GLU A 513 -0.27 49.95 -11.80
C GLU A 513 0.72 48.98 -12.48
N ARG A 514 1.44 49.43 -13.51
CA ARG A 514 2.13 48.63 -14.55
C ARG A 514 3.61 49.00 -14.70
N THR A 515 4.49 48.03 -15.02
CA THR A 515 5.41 48.04 -16.21
C THR A 515 6.36 46.81 -16.26
N SER A 516 7.14 46.70 -17.34
CA SER A 516 7.91 45.56 -17.82
C SER A 516 9.22 45.22 -17.08
N THR A 517 9.60 43.93 -17.04
CA THR A 517 10.75 43.37 -17.82
C THR A 517 10.91 41.85 -17.60
N LEU A 518 11.82 41.23 -18.37
CA LEU A 518 12.14 39.79 -18.37
C LEU A 518 12.88 39.38 -17.09
N ASP A 519 12.53 38.23 -16.49
CA ASP A 519 13.54 37.17 -16.22
C ASP A 519 12.92 35.81 -15.80
N CYS A 520 13.71 34.74 -15.96
CA CYS A 520 13.31 33.36 -15.65
C CYS A 520 13.39 33.04 -14.14
N LYS A 521 12.25 33.01 -13.42
CA LYS A 521 12.21 32.53 -12.02
C LYS A 521 11.14 31.48 -11.71
N ARG A 522 11.67 30.30 -11.36
CA ARG A 522 11.11 29.18 -10.57
C ARG A 522 10.04 29.64 -9.55
N LEU A 523 8.76 29.44 -9.87
CA LEU A 523 7.66 29.82 -8.97
C LEU A 523 7.36 28.72 -7.93
N SER A 524 7.64 29.03 -6.66
CA SER A 524 7.04 28.32 -5.53
C SER A 524 5.58 28.72 -5.42
N LYS A 525 4.64 27.79 -5.63
CA LYS A 525 3.21 27.97 -5.38
C LYS A 525 2.78 27.12 -4.19
N LYS A 526 2.42 27.78 -3.08
CA LYS A 526 1.38 27.24 -2.20
C LYS A 526 0.09 27.21 -3.03
N GLN A 527 -0.46 26.04 -3.28
CA GLN A 527 -1.71 25.87 -4.03
C GLN A 527 -2.69 25.06 -3.19
N GLU A 528 -3.96 25.48 -3.18
CA GLU A 528 -4.96 24.97 -2.25
C GLU A 528 -5.39 23.52 -2.55
N PHE A 529 -5.76 22.82 -1.48
CA PHE A 529 -6.52 21.58 -1.55
C PHE A 529 -7.87 21.81 -2.27
N ARG A 530 -7.99 21.28 -3.49
CA ARG A 530 -9.26 20.95 -4.13
C ARG A 530 -9.21 19.49 -4.57
N SER A 531 -10.33 18.79 -4.38
CA SER A 531 -10.52 17.39 -4.75
C SER A 531 -11.85 17.24 -5.48
N ASP A 532 -11.78 16.59 -6.64
CA ASP A 532 -12.82 15.76 -7.25
C ASP A 532 -14.24 16.35 -7.41
N THR A 533 -14.53 16.82 -8.63
CA THR A 533 -15.71 16.36 -9.41
C THR A 533 -15.57 16.82 -10.87
N ASN A 534 -15.82 15.93 -11.83
CA ASN A 534 -16.07 16.29 -13.23
C ASN A 534 -17.52 15.95 -13.55
N LEU A 535 -18.36 16.96 -13.76
CA LEU A 535 -19.56 16.95 -14.61
C LEU A 535 -20.07 18.39 -14.70
N SER A 536 -20.27 18.91 -15.91
CA SER A 536 -20.75 20.28 -16.13
C SER A 536 -21.39 20.41 -17.50
N GLU A 537 -22.71 20.60 -17.54
CA GLU A 537 -23.46 21.17 -18.67
C GLU A 537 -24.57 22.09 -18.09
N PRO A 538 -25.11 23.05 -18.88
CA PRO A 538 -25.62 24.30 -18.31
C PRO A 538 -27.15 24.35 -18.14
N ASN A 539 -27.60 25.13 -17.14
CA ASN A 539 -28.81 25.97 -17.27
C ASN A 539 -28.78 27.14 -16.27
N ASP A 540 -29.52 28.21 -16.54
CA ASP A 540 -29.54 29.45 -15.76
C ASP A 540 -30.44 29.41 -14.51
N GLY A 541 -30.09 30.17 -13.46
CA GLY A 541 -30.97 30.39 -12.30
C GLY A 541 -30.28 30.98 -11.05
N ASN A 542 -30.58 32.23 -10.71
CA ASN A 542 -30.07 32.93 -9.51
C ASN A 542 -30.82 32.54 -8.22
N VAL A 543 -30.12 32.01 -7.19
CA VAL A 543 -30.47 32.16 -5.75
C VAL A 543 -29.17 32.28 -4.92
N LEU A 544 -29.23 32.93 -3.75
CA LEU A 544 -28.08 33.33 -2.92
C LEU A 544 -27.58 32.26 -1.91
N LEU A 545 -26.42 32.56 -1.30
CA LEU A 545 -25.59 31.69 -0.45
C LEU A 545 -26.05 31.55 1.02
N THR A 546 -25.77 30.39 1.63
CA THR A 546 -25.11 30.30 2.96
C THR A 546 -24.09 29.15 2.94
N ASN A 547 -23.09 29.17 3.84
CA ASN A 547 -21.86 28.38 3.64
C ASN A 547 -21.34 27.79 4.98
N ALA A 548 -21.06 26.49 5.02
CA ALA A 548 -20.47 25.80 6.17
C ALA A 548 -19.57 24.64 5.71
N ASN A 549 -18.28 24.68 6.06
CA ASN A 549 -17.28 23.71 5.58
C ASN A 549 -16.96 22.64 6.62
N SER A 550 -16.94 21.37 6.20
CA SER A 550 -16.29 20.25 6.89
C SER A 550 -15.92 19.19 5.85
N ARG A 551 -14.66 18.74 5.86
CA ARG A 551 -14.09 17.91 4.78
C ARG A 551 -13.90 16.46 5.23
N SER A 552 -14.42 15.52 4.43
CA SER A 552 -14.18 14.08 4.54
C SER A 552 -13.79 13.50 3.16
N LEU A 553 -13.28 12.26 3.13
CA LEU A 553 -12.90 11.54 1.92
C LEU A 553 -13.84 10.33 1.67
N PRO A 554 -13.91 9.78 0.45
CA PRO A 554 -15.20 9.55 -0.18
C PRO A 554 -15.91 8.24 0.22
N ALA A 555 -17.24 8.33 0.27
CA ALA A 555 -18.17 7.21 0.20
C ALA A 555 -18.91 7.23 -1.15
N ILE A 556 -19.48 6.09 -1.55
CA ILE A 556 -20.27 5.95 -2.79
C ILE A 556 -21.58 6.73 -2.63
N THR A 557 -21.91 7.57 -3.61
CA THR A 557 -23.12 8.40 -3.58
C THR A 557 -24.29 7.74 -4.32
N GLY A 558 -25.38 7.46 -3.58
CA GLY A 558 -26.72 7.35 -4.15
C GLY A 558 -27.43 8.70 -4.06
N LEU A 559 -27.87 9.25 -5.19
CA LEU A 559 -28.74 10.42 -5.21
C LEU A 559 -30.20 10.00 -5.05
N SER A 560 -30.95 10.76 -4.27
CA SER A 560 -32.41 10.62 -4.12
C SER A 560 -33.10 11.77 -4.86
N LEU A 561 -34.22 11.48 -5.52
CA LEU A 561 -35.08 12.47 -6.17
C LEU A 561 -36.54 12.22 -5.76
N ALA A 562 -37.29 13.31 -5.62
CA ALA A 562 -38.62 13.31 -5.02
C ALA A 562 -39.71 12.78 -5.98
N VAL A 563 -40.76 12.21 -5.39
CA VAL A 563 -41.98 11.79 -6.09
C VAL A 563 -42.88 13.01 -6.33
N VAL A 564 -43.42 13.10 -7.55
CA VAL A 564 -44.65 13.87 -7.86
C VAL A 564 -45.71 12.84 -8.26
N GLY A 565 -46.96 13.02 -7.79
CA GLY A 565 -48.05 12.05 -7.97
C GLY A 565 -49.23 12.58 -8.80
N GLY A 566 -50.08 11.64 -9.24
CA GLY A 566 -51.28 11.80 -10.07
C GLY A 566 -51.48 10.50 -10.88
N ALA A 567 -52.49 9.67 -10.56
CA ALA A 567 -53.85 9.68 -11.15
C ALA A 567 -53.86 9.04 -12.57
N GLU A 568 -54.53 7.88 -12.80
CA GLU A 568 -55.95 7.74 -13.24
C GLU A 568 -56.20 8.40 -14.62
N GLU A 569 -56.80 7.84 -15.69
CA GLU A 569 -57.59 6.62 -16.04
C GLU A 569 -57.26 6.20 -17.53
N VAL A 570 -57.77 5.16 -18.27
CA VAL A 570 -58.73 4.03 -18.10
C VAL A 570 -58.42 2.86 -19.09
N ASP A 571 -59.24 1.79 -19.06
CA ASP A 571 -59.44 0.62 -19.96
C ASP A 571 -59.18 0.77 -21.49
N SER A 572 -58.81 -0.35 -22.17
CA SER A 572 -59.49 -0.83 -23.41
C SER A 572 -58.98 -2.17 -24.00
N THR A 573 -59.66 -3.27 -23.65
CA THR A 573 -60.12 -4.38 -24.53
C THR A 573 -59.20 -5.19 -25.50
N ARG A 574 -59.34 -6.54 -25.42
CA ARG A 574 -59.28 -7.58 -26.51
C ARG A 574 -57.93 -7.80 -27.25
N ALA A 575 -57.57 -9.01 -27.71
CA ALA A 575 -58.39 -10.15 -28.17
C ALA A 575 -57.79 -11.56 -27.92
N ARG A 576 -58.60 -12.60 -28.19
CA ARG A 576 -58.30 -14.04 -28.03
C ARG A 576 -57.45 -14.62 -29.18
N ARG A 577 -56.69 -15.71 -28.92
CA ARG A 577 -56.94 -17.07 -29.47
C ARG A 577 -55.94 -18.14 -28.99
N ASP A 578 -56.47 -19.32 -28.69
CA ASP A 578 -55.74 -20.57 -28.38
C ASP A 578 -55.47 -21.44 -29.62
N SER A 579 -54.43 -22.31 -29.52
CA SER A 579 -54.36 -23.75 -29.95
C SER A 579 -52.92 -24.10 -30.40
N LYS A 580 -52.20 -25.13 -29.92
CA LYS A 580 -52.43 -26.58 -29.65
C LYS A 580 -52.07 -27.55 -30.79
N SER A 581 -50.99 -28.32 -30.56
CA SER A 581 -50.86 -29.80 -30.69
C SER A 581 -50.11 -30.45 -31.86
N MET A 582 -49.58 -31.67 -31.55
CA MET A 582 -48.99 -32.75 -32.40
C MET A 582 -47.66 -32.44 -33.15
N SER A 583 -46.66 -33.32 -33.27
CA SER A 583 -46.51 -34.78 -33.59
C SER A 583 -46.69 -35.11 -35.09
N VAL A 584 -45.91 -35.98 -35.77
CA VAL A 584 -44.90 -36.98 -35.32
C VAL A 584 -43.84 -37.29 -36.43
N CYS A 585 -42.98 -38.31 -36.23
CA CYS A 585 -41.89 -38.92 -37.05
C CYS A 585 -42.18 -39.18 -38.59
N VAL A 586 -41.32 -39.73 -39.48
CA VAL A 586 -40.19 -40.72 -39.40
C VAL A 586 -39.25 -40.63 -40.65
N THR A 587 -38.04 -41.23 -40.58
CA THR A 587 -37.23 -41.99 -41.61
C THR A 587 -35.84 -41.43 -42.02
N SER A 588 -34.86 -42.23 -42.49
CA SER A 588 -34.17 -43.41 -41.88
C SER A 588 -33.05 -43.98 -42.77
N ASP A 589 -31.81 -44.11 -42.27
CA ASP A 589 -30.82 -45.22 -42.49
C ASP A 589 -29.47 -44.85 -41.80
N ARG A 590 -28.77 -45.70 -41.03
CA ARG A 590 -27.96 -46.92 -41.33
C ARG A 590 -26.65 -46.60 -42.09
N THR A 591 -25.46 -47.12 -41.73
CA THR A 591 -25.09 -48.38 -41.04
C THR A 591 -23.87 -48.31 -40.08
N ALA A 592 -23.88 -49.12 -39.01
CA ALA A 592 -22.76 -49.91 -38.40
C ALA A 592 -21.37 -49.28 -38.04
N ASP A 593 -20.48 -49.83 -37.20
CA ASP A 593 -20.45 -50.71 -35.99
C ASP A 593 -18.93 -50.78 -35.63
N ARG A 594 -18.39 -50.47 -34.43
CA ARG A 594 -18.30 -51.35 -33.24
C ARG A 594 -17.65 -50.65 -32.02
N ARG A 595 -18.16 -51.01 -30.83
CA ARG A 595 -17.51 -51.40 -29.53
C ARG A 595 -16.03 -50.97 -29.30
N SER A 596 -15.62 -50.55 -28.09
CA SER A 596 -15.97 -51.18 -26.80
C SER A 596 -15.95 -50.30 -25.52
N LYS A 597 -16.83 -50.70 -24.58
CA LYS A 597 -16.79 -50.68 -23.10
C LYS A 597 -15.41 -50.39 -22.44
N GLY A 598 -15.29 -49.74 -21.28
CA GLY A 598 -16.28 -49.13 -20.36
C GLY A 598 -16.36 -49.77 -18.96
N VAL A 599 -16.27 -48.97 -17.89
CA VAL A 599 -16.49 -49.34 -16.47
C VAL A 599 -17.16 -48.16 -15.72
N ILE A 600 -18.18 -48.44 -14.90
CA ILE A 600 -18.88 -47.47 -14.03
C ILE A 600 -19.27 -48.17 -12.69
N ASN A 601 -18.80 -47.63 -11.56
CA ASN A 601 -19.50 -47.43 -10.26
C ASN A 601 -18.47 -47.14 -9.15
N LEU A 602 -18.59 -46.16 -8.23
CA LEU A 602 -19.72 -45.68 -7.39
C LEU A 602 -19.82 -46.48 -6.07
N LEU A 603 -19.46 -45.83 -4.96
CA LEU A 603 -19.98 -46.17 -3.62
C LEU A 603 -19.83 -44.98 -2.63
N PHE A 604 -20.96 -44.56 -2.06
CA PHE A 604 -21.06 -43.63 -0.93
C PHE A 604 -21.86 -44.35 0.17
N LYS A 605 -21.41 -44.35 1.43
CA LYS A 605 -22.30 -44.46 2.61
C LYS A 605 -21.62 -44.08 3.92
N SER A 606 -22.43 -43.78 4.93
CA SER A 606 -22.03 -43.20 6.20
C SER A 606 -22.88 -43.72 7.38
N LYS A 607 -22.29 -43.67 8.59
CA LYS A 607 -22.81 -43.80 9.99
C LYS A 607 -21.64 -44.38 10.84
N SER A 608 -21.24 -43.85 12.01
CA SER A 608 -21.98 -43.54 13.26
C SER A 608 -22.51 -44.84 13.91
N SER A 609 -22.22 -45.21 15.17
CA SER A 609 -21.91 -44.43 16.40
C SER A 609 -21.28 -45.31 17.51
N LYS A 610 -20.71 -44.69 18.57
CA LYS A 610 -20.67 -45.07 20.03
C LYS A 610 -20.49 -46.55 20.48
N SER A 611 -19.89 -46.90 21.64
CA SER A 611 -19.04 -46.21 22.66
C SER A 611 -18.61 -47.24 23.76
N GLU A 612 -17.85 -46.77 24.76
CA GLU A 612 -17.54 -47.39 26.07
C GLU A 612 -16.22 -48.18 26.24
N ASP A 613 -15.69 -48.12 27.47
CA ASP A 613 -14.38 -48.56 27.94
C ASP A 613 -14.37 -50.01 28.47
N VAL A 614 -13.17 -50.59 28.64
CA VAL A 614 -12.73 -51.19 29.92
C VAL A 614 -11.23 -51.54 29.88
N LYS A 615 -10.51 -51.20 30.96
CA LYS A 615 -9.15 -51.65 31.37
C LYS A 615 -9.30 -52.51 32.64
N PRO A 616 -8.32 -53.31 33.14
CA PRO A 616 -6.86 -53.08 33.02
C PRO A 616 -5.95 -54.33 32.90
N GLY A 617 -4.63 -54.09 32.84
CA GLY A 617 -3.57 -54.98 33.35
C GLY A 617 -2.94 -56.00 32.38
N ASP A 618 -1.71 -56.49 32.60
CA ASP A 618 -0.60 -55.93 33.40
C ASP A 618 0.76 -56.64 33.06
N THR A 619 1.88 -56.01 33.46
CA THR A 619 3.26 -56.56 33.60
C THR A 619 4.13 -56.89 32.34
N ALA A 620 5.44 -57.05 32.62
CA ALA A 620 6.59 -57.41 31.76
C ALA A 620 7.05 -56.33 30.74
N LYS A 621 8.02 -55.46 31.07
CA LYS A 621 9.49 -55.68 31.14
C LYS A 621 10.15 -56.12 29.83
N GLY A 622 10.91 -55.21 29.22
CA GLY A 622 11.94 -55.44 28.21
C GLY A 622 12.69 -54.14 27.97
N SER A 623 13.99 -54.11 28.28
CA SER A 623 14.87 -52.96 27.99
C SER A 623 15.51 -53.12 26.62
N ASP A 624 15.89 -52.01 25.99
CA ASP A 624 17.30 -51.62 25.89
C ASP A 624 17.44 -50.21 25.28
N SER A 625 18.65 -49.64 25.33
CA SER A 625 18.94 -48.23 25.03
C SER A 625 20.11 -48.05 24.06
N HIS A 626 20.16 -46.85 23.45
CA HIS A 626 21.15 -46.41 22.44
C HIS A 626 21.00 -47.11 21.06
N PHE A 627 21.08 -46.40 19.94
CA PHE A 627 21.67 -45.07 19.70
C PHE A 627 20.67 -43.94 19.44
#